data_AF-A0A350EZ76-F1
#
_entry.id   AF-A0A350EZ76-F1
#
_cell.length_a   1.000
_cell.length_b   1.000
_cell.length_c   1.000
_cell.angle_alpha   90.00
_cell.angle_beta   90.00
_cell.angle_gamma   90.00
#
_symmetry.space_group_name_H-M   'P 1'
#
loop_
_entity.id
_entity.type
_entity.pdbx_description
1 polymer ?
#
loop_
_entity_poly.entity_id
_entity_poly.type
_entity_poly.pdbx_seq_one_letter_code
_entity_poly.pdbx_strand_id
1 'polypeptide(L)'
;MRSLLLLGAAALFGSSQPSAAELAWRKAKLFHDPNEACAVADFNNDGVPDISAGRNLFLGPDYTPRPLREVAEFGEDYLENNGEHAHDVDGDGWIDLIAGSYMGKEAYWYQNPGKQGIEYGKLWSRKLLQVTAQENEITFLRDLVGDSTPEFSVNSWNRGNPMLIWQLGNSTGSPTLTQISVGSVNGHGIGYGDINGDGREDITFRSGWYERP
;
A
#
# COMPACT_ATOMS: atom_id res chain seq x y z
N MET A 1 -37.70 -66.62 -13.66
CA MET A 1 -37.00 -65.50 -13.00
C MET A 1 -35.56 -65.51 -13.47
N ARG A 2 -35.16 -64.55 -14.32
CA ARG A 2 -33.78 -64.38 -14.78
C ARG A 2 -33.25 -63.10 -14.15
N SER A 3 -32.28 -63.23 -13.24
CA SER A 3 -31.62 -62.10 -12.60
C SER A 3 -30.63 -61.48 -13.57
N LEU A 4 -30.85 -60.22 -13.97
CA LEU A 4 -29.84 -59.39 -14.62
C LEU A 4 -28.93 -58.82 -13.53
N LEU A 5 -27.64 -59.16 -13.55
CA LEU A 5 -26.61 -58.40 -12.85
C LEU A 5 -26.26 -57.16 -13.69
N LEU A 6 -26.54 -55.97 -13.17
CA LEU A 6 -25.93 -54.74 -13.66
C LEU A 6 -24.50 -54.64 -13.10
N LEU A 7 -23.48 -54.71 -13.97
CA LEU A 7 -22.15 -54.22 -13.63
C LEU A 7 -22.17 -52.69 -13.71
N GLY A 8 -22.07 -52.02 -12.56
CA GLY A 8 -21.81 -50.59 -12.49
C GLY A 8 -20.36 -50.32 -12.88
N ALA A 9 -20.14 -49.62 -14.00
CA ALA A 9 -18.84 -49.08 -14.35
C ALA A 9 -18.53 -47.90 -13.40
N ALA A 10 -17.65 -48.12 -12.43
CA ALA A 10 -17.10 -47.04 -11.63
C ALA A 10 -16.14 -46.23 -12.52
N ALA A 11 -16.56 -45.03 -12.93
CA ALA A 11 -15.67 -44.06 -13.54
C ALA A 11 -14.68 -43.59 -12.47
N LEU A 12 -13.44 -44.07 -12.56
CA LEU A 12 -12.31 -43.52 -11.82
C LEU A 12 -12.05 -42.12 -12.38
N PHE A 13 -12.57 -41.10 -11.71
CA PHE A 13 -12.13 -39.73 -11.92
C PHE A 13 -10.69 -39.64 -11.39
N GLY A 14 -9.72 -39.85 -12.28
CA GLY A 14 -8.33 -39.51 -12.00
C GLY A 14 -8.25 -38.00 -11.78
N SER A 15 -8.08 -37.58 -10.54
CA SER A 15 -7.64 -36.22 -10.24
C SER A 15 -6.21 -36.08 -10.75
N SER A 16 -6.06 -35.51 -11.95
CA SER A 16 -4.75 -35.01 -12.38
C SER A 16 -4.40 -33.84 -11.46
N GLN A 17 -3.64 -34.13 -10.39
CA GLN A 17 -2.93 -33.10 -9.64
C GLN A 17 -2.09 -32.32 -10.66
N PRO A 18 -2.24 -30.99 -10.78
CA PRO A 18 -1.35 -30.22 -11.64
C PRO A 18 0.08 -30.50 -11.20
N SER A 19 0.93 -30.94 -12.12
CA SER A 19 2.36 -31.05 -11.85
C SER A 19 2.84 -29.70 -11.34
N ALA A 20 3.69 -29.68 -10.32
CA ALA A 20 4.34 -28.45 -9.84
C ALA A 20 4.95 -27.75 -11.06
N ALA A 21 4.25 -26.74 -11.58
CA ALA A 21 4.76 -25.92 -12.65
C ALA A 21 6.07 -25.33 -12.12
N GLU A 22 7.15 -25.48 -12.88
CA GLU A 22 8.43 -24.91 -12.51
C GLU A 22 8.22 -23.42 -12.28
N LEU A 23 8.46 -22.97 -11.04
CA LEU A 23 8.28 -21.57 -10.63
C LEU A 23 9.13 -20.68 -11.55
N ALA A 24 8.50 -20.07 -12.55
CA ALA A 24 9.16 -19.22 -13.54
C ALA A 24 8.86 -17.75 -13.26
N TRP A 25 9.91 -16.97 -12.98
CA TRP A 25 9.81 -15.54 -12.72
C TRP A 25 10.24 -14.74 -13.95
N ARG A 26 9.43 -13.76 -14.36
CA ARG A 26 9.83 -12.76 -15.36
C ARG A 26 10.25 -11.47 -14.66
N LYS A 27 11.46 -10.98 -14.97
CA LYS A 27 11.91 -9.65 -14.54
C LYS A 27 11.57 -8.61 -15.62
N ALA A 28 10.97 -7.50 -15.21
CA ALA A 28 10.80 -6.31 -16.03
C ALA A 28 11.45 -5.12 -15.29
N LYS A 29 12.28 -4.34 -15.98
CA LYS A 29 12.82 -3.09 -15.44
C LYS A 29 11.91 -1.94 -15.88
N LEU A 30 11.34 -1.21 -14.92
CA LEU A 30 10.49 -0.05 -15.20
C LEU A 30 11.30 1.25 -15.25
N PHE A 31 12.19 1.44 -14.29
CA PHE A 31 12.97 2.67 -14.15
C PHE A 31 14.30 2.42 -13.43
N HIS A 32 15.14 3.45 -13.33
CA HIS A 32 16.38 3.42 -12.57
C HIS A 32 16.56 4.74 -11.84
N ASP A 33 16.16 4.76 -10.58
CA ASP A 33 16.27 5.89 -9.66
C ASP A 33 16.45 5.38 -8.21
N PRO A 34 16.79 6.26 -7.25
CA PRO A 34 17.00 5.89 -5.86
C PRO A 34 15.70 5.84 -5.04
N ASN A 35 14.58 5.48 -5.67
CA ASN A 35 13.28 5.45 -5.03
C ASN A 35 13.06 4.16 -4.21
N GLU A 36 12.43 4.28 -3.05
CA GLU A 36 12.28 3.15 -2.10
C GLU A 36 10.86 2.62 -1.94
N ALA A 37 9.84 3.28 -2.51
CA ALA A 37 8.44 2.90 -2.33
C ALA A 37 7.62 2.89 -3.63
N CYS A 38 6.62 2.02 -3.68
CA CYS A 38 5.69 1.93 -4.79
C CYS A 38 4.30 1.52 -4.31
N ALA A 39 3.27 1.88 -5.07
CA ALA A 39 1.90 1.38 -4.89
C ALA A 39 1.37 0.76 -6.19
N VAL A 40 0.38 -0.12 -6.07
CA VAL A 40 -0.30 -0.76 -7.20
C VAL A 40 -1.79 -0.47 -7.09
N ALA A 41 -2.37 0.12 -8.13
CA ALA A 41 -3.79 0.40 -8.24
C ALA A 41 -4.19 0.63 -9.71
N ASP A 42 -5.48 0.72 -10.00
CA ASP A 42 -5.97 1.21 -11.28
C ASP A 42 -6.10 2.74 -11.20
N PHE A 43 -5.04 3.46 -11.54
CA PHE A 43 -4.99 4.92 -11.36
C PHE A 43 -5.69 5.67 -12.49
N ASN A 44 -5.87 5.03 -13.65
CA ASN A 44 -6.50 5.63 -14.83
C ASN A 44 -7.95 5.12 -15.10
N ASN A 45 -8.48 4.25 -14.23
CA ASN A 45 -9.80 3.63 -14.29
C ASN A 45 -10.05 2.84 -15.60
N ASP A 46 -9.05 2.06 -16.05
CA ASP A 46 -9.16 1.20 -17.24
C ASP A 46 -9.28 -0.31 -16.95
N GLY A 47 -9.22 -0.69 -15.66
CA GLY A 47 -9.29 -2.06 -15.18
C GLY A 47 -7.98 -2.83 -15.23
N VAL A 48 -6.87 -2.20 -15.63
CA VAL A 48 -5.52 -2.78 -15.63
C VAL A 48 -4.72 -2.22 -14.46
N PRO A 49 -4.03 -3.06 -13.67
CA PRO A 49 -3.18 -2.55 -12.60
C PRO A 49 -2.00 -1.72 -13.11
N ASP A 50 -1.91 -0.50 -12.60
CA ASP A 50 -0.83 0.46 -12.77
C ASP A 50 0.13 0.42 -11.56
N ILE A 51 1.28 1.10 -11.68
CA ILE A 51 2.27 1.20 -10.60
C ILE A 51 2.65 2.66 -10.38
N SER A 52 2.60 3.16 -9.16
CA SER A 52 3.30 4.39 -8.77
C SER A 52 4.67 4.03 -8.23
N ALA A 53 5.70 4.81 -8.55
CA ALA A 53 6.99 4.74 -7.87
C ALA A 53 7.74 6.08 -7.98
N GLY A 54 7.91 6.74 -6.84
CA GLY A 54 8.65 7.99 -6.70
C GLY A 54 8.03 9.10 -7.55
N ARG A 55 8.75 9.49 -8.60
CA ARG A 55 8.35 10.56 -9.52
C ARG A 55 7.41 10.10 -10.64
N ASN A 56 7.24 8.79 -10.79
CA ASN A 56 6.66 8.20 -11.99
C ASN A 56 5.37 7.40 -11.69
N LEU A 57 4.47 7.43 -12.66
CA LEU A 57 3.32 6.55 -12.79
C LEU A 57 3.55 5.65 -14.02
N PHE A 58 3.42 4.34 -13.88
CA PHE A 58 3.60 3.36 -14.95
C PHE A 58 2.24 2.72 -15.24
N LEU A 59 1.61 3.16 -16.32
CA LEU A 59 0.28 2.66 -16.70
C LEU A 59 0.38 1.28 -17.32
N GLY A 60 -0.47 0.35 -16.91
CA GLY A 60 -0.57 -0.95 -17.54
C GLY A 60 -1.20 -0.86 -18.95
N PRO A 61 -1.03 -1.87 -19.80
CA PRO A 61 -0.15 -3.03 -19.64
C PRO A 61 1.29 -2.79 -20.16
N ASP A 62 1.58 -1.63 -20.76
CA ASP A 62 2.88 -1.33 -21.36
C ASP A 62 3.90 -0.79 -20.35
N TYR A 63 3.44 -0.25 -19.23
CA TYR A 63 4.22 0.31 -18.13
C TYR A 63 5.19 1.41 -18.58
N THR A 64 4.76 2.21 -19.55
CA THR A 64 5.52 3.39 -19.99
C THR A 64 5.41 4.48 -18.91
N PRO A 65 6.53 5.07 -18.44
CA PRO A 65 6.50 6.07 -17.38
C PRO A 65 5.78 7.35 -17.80
N ARG A 66 4.98 7.89 -16.88
CA ARG A 66 4.32 9.19 -16.90
C ARG A 66 4.75 9.98 -15.66
N PRO A 67 4.84 11.32 -15.73
CA PRO A 67 5.14 12.12 -14.55
C PRO A 67 3.98 12.04 -13.54
N LEU A 68 4.31 11.82 -12.26
CA LEU A 68 3.35 11.78 -11.15
C LEU A 68 3.53 13.00 -10.25
N ARG A 69 4.73 13.15 -9.69
CA ARG A 69 5.06 14.20 -8.71
C ARG A 69 6.55 14.52 -8.75
N GLU A 70 6.88 15.65 -8.13
CA GLU A 70 8.25 15.92 -7.72
C GLU A 70 8.56 15.24 -6.38
N VAL A 71 9.77 14.70 -6.27
CA VAL A 71 10.32 14.11 -5.04
C VAL A 71 11.74 14.63 -4.86
N ALA A 72 12.01 15.18 -3.67
CA ALA A 72 13.34 15.68 -3.32
C ALA A 72 14.33 14.53 -3.13
N GLU A 73 15.61 14.82 -3.26
CA GLU A 73 16.70 13.88 -3.02
C GLU A 73 17.36 14.21 -1.68
N PHE A 74 17.87 13.19 -1.00
CA PHE A 74 18.70 13.36 0.18
C PHE A 74 19.86 12.36 0.16
N GLY A 75 20.97 12.73 0.80
CA GLY A 75 22.19 11.92 0.72
C GLY A 75 22.75 11.85 -0.71
N GLU A 76 23.47 10.77 -1.01
CA GLU A 76 24.04 10.53 -2.34
C GLU A 76 23.11 9.68 -3.23
N ASP A 77 22.16 8.97 -2.63
CA ASP A 77 21.50 7.82 -3.24
C ASP A 77 20.06 7.57 -2.75
N TYR A 78 19.33 8.60 -2.28
CA TYR A 78 17.93 8.46 -1.83
C TYR A 78 16.97 9.53 -2.37
N LEU A 79 15.73 9.11 -2.61
CA LEU A 79 14.57 10.01 -2.71
C LEU A 79 13.84 10.11 -1.38
N GLU A 80 13.28 11.28 -1.07
CA GLU A 80 12.39 11.49 0.07
C GLU A 80 11.04 10.77 -0.12
N ASN A 81 11.05 9.44 -0.04
CA ASN A 81 9.89 8.58 -0.23
C ASN A 81 10.04 7.25 0.51
N ASN A 82 9.45 7.15 1.70
CA ASN A 82 9.48 5.95 2.54
C ASN A 82 8.13 5.19 2.56
N GLY A 83 7.24 5.48 1.63
CA GLY A 83 5.99 4.76 1.47
C GLY A 83 5.03 5.48 0.52
N GLU A 84 4.33 4.71 -0.29
CA GLU A 84 3.32 5.15 -1.25
C GLU A 84 2.09 4.27 -1.10
N HIS A 85 0.93 4.91 -0.86
CA HIS A 85 -0.31 4.20 -0.56
C HIS A 85 -1.41 4.70 -1.46
N ALA A 86 -1.98 3.79 -2.24
CA ALA A 86 -3.08 4.08 -3.15
C ALA A 86 -4.42 4.05 -2.40
N HIS A 87 -5.17 5.14 -2.45
CA HIS A 87 -6.48 5.25 -1.80
C HIS A 87 -7.33 6.35 -2.45
N ASP A 88 -8.65 6.21 -2.48
CA ASP A 88 -9.54 7.31 -2.85
C ASP A 88 -9.72 8.21 -1.63
N VAL A 89 -8.93 9.28 -1.55
CA VAL A 89 -8.79 10.09 -0.32
C VAL A 89 -9.92 11.10 -0.17
N ASP A 90 -10.47 11.61 -1.27
CA ASP A 90 -11.56 12.59 -1.24
C ASP A 90 -12.93 12.05 -1.69
N GLY A 91 -13.00 10.77 -2.05
CA GLY A 91 -14.22 10.04 -2.39
C GLY A 91 -14.74 10.36 -3.79
N ASP A 92 -13.88 10.84 -4.69
CA ASP A 92 -14.26 11.23 -6.05
C ASP A 92 -14.24 10.07 -7.07
N GLY A 93 -13.82 8.88 -6.61
CA GLY A 93 -13.72 7.67 -7.43
C GLY A 93 -12.43 7.56 -8.25
N TRP A 94 -11.47 8.49 -8.08
CA TRP A 94 -10.12 8.35 -8.59
C TRP A 94 -9.18 7.94 -7.46
N ILE A 95 -8.35 6.95 -7.74
CA ILE A 95 -7.36 6.52 -6.75
C ILE A 95 -6.26 7.57 -6.68
N ASP A 96 -6.06 8.12 -5.48
CA ASP A 96 -5.02 9.07 -5.15
C ASP A 96 -3.79 8.38 -4.55
N LEU A 97 -2.79 9.17 -4.17
CA LEU A 97 -1.59 8.69 -3.49
C LEU A 97 -1.38 9.42 -2.16
N ILE A 98 -1.17 8.66 -1.09
CA ILE A 98 -0.63 9.16 0.18
C ILE A 98 0.84 8.75 0.24
N ALA A 99 1.74 9.69 0.53
CA ALA A 99 3.16 9.39 0.68
C ALA A 99 3.78 10.09 1.89
N GLY A 100 4.70 9.38 2.54
CA GLY A 100 5.57 9.91 3.58
C GLY A 100 6.92 10.38 3.02
N SER A 101 7.72 11.00 3.89
CA SER A 101 9.13 11.28 3.65
C SER A 101 9.98 10.63 4.74
N TYR A 102 11.18 10.20 4.37
CA TYR A 102 12.16 9.65 5.32
C TYR A 102 12.70 10.75 6.25
N MET A 103 13.10 11.88 5.66
CA MET A 103 13.67 13.03 6.38
C MET A 103 12.61 14.05 6.82
N GLY A 104 11.61 14.27 5.96
CA GLY A 104 10.47 15.12 6.22
C GLY A 104 9.55 14.52 7.29
N LYS A 105 8.83 15.39 7.97
CA LYS A 105 7.81 14.99 8.97
C LYS A 105 6.42 14.99 8.36
N GLU A 106 6.31 15.33 7.10
CA GLU A 106 5.04 15.54 6.43
C GLU A 106 4.57 14.26 5.74
N ALA A 107 3.31 13.92 5.98
CA ALA A 107 2.54 13.03 5.13
C ALA A 107 1.75 13.89 4.13
N TYR A 108 1.91 13.60 2.84
CA TYR A 108 1.27 14.32 1.75
C TYR A 108 0.23 13.44 1.05
N TRP A 109 -0.86 14.07 0.65
CA TRP A 109 -1.80 13.58 -0.34
C TRP A 109 -1.44 14.18 -1.70
N TYR A 110 -1.42 13.35 -2.73
CA TYR A 110 -1.31 13.74 -4.12
C TYR A 110 -2.62 13.37 -4.80
N GLN A 111 -3.37 14.39 -5.18
CA GLN A 111 -4.68 14.22 -5.82
C GLN A 111 -4.51 13.87 -7.30
N ASN A 112 -5.15 12.79 -7.70
CA ASN A 112 -5.20 12.30 -9.07
C ASN A 112 -5.91 13.33 -9.97
N PRO A 113 -5.32 13.75 -11.09
CA PRO A 113 -5.90 14.76 -11.97
C PRO A 113 -6.97 14.19 -12.93
N GLY A 114 -7.38 12.93 -12.72
CA GLY A 114 -8.26 12.16 -13.58
C GLY A 114 -7.61 11.74 -14.89
N LYS A 115 -8.31 10.90 -15.66
CA LYS A 115 -7.81 10.31 -16.91
C LYS A 115 -7.17 11.32 -17.89
N GLN A 116 -7.86 12.42 -18.19
CA GLN A 116 -7.32 13.43 -19.10
C GLN A 116 -6.07 14.12 -18.53
N GLY A 117 -6.02 14.32 -17.20
CA GLY A 117 -4.85 14.88 -16.53
C GLY A 117 -3.62 13.98 -16.63
N ILE A 118 -3.83 12.68 -16.41
CA ILE A 118 -2.79 11.64 -16.57
C ILE A 118 -2.32 11.58 -18.03
N GLU A 119 -3.24 11.55 -18.99
CA GLU A 119 -2.92 11.53 -20.43
C GLU A 119 -2.08 12.74 -20.86
N TYR A 120 -2.35 13.91 -20.28
CA TYR A 120 -1.61 15.14 -20.53
C TYR A 120 -0.30 15.25 -19.73
N GLY A 121 0.01 14.27 -18.88
CA GLY A 121 1.21 14.29 -18.04
C GLY A 121 1.20 15.40 -16.99
N LYS A 122 0.04 15.73 -16.43
CA LYS A 122 -0.05 16.70 -15.33
C LYS A 122 0.51 16.07 -14.05
N LEU A 123 1.36 16.83 -13.35
CA LEU A 123 1.73 16.49 -11.98
C LEU A 123 0.49 16.56 -11.07
N TRP A 124 0.45 15.64 -10.12
CA TRP A 124 -0.63 15.51 -9.16
C TRP A 124 -0.58 16.64 -8.12
N SER A 125 -1.74 17.12 -7.70
CA SER A 125 -1.82 18.25 -6.78
C SER A 125 -1.42 17.80 -5.38
N ARG A 126 -0.32 18.35 -4.83
CA ARG A 126 0.20 18.01 -3.51
C ARG A 126 -0.48 18.83 -2.41
N LYS A 127 -1.04 18.16 -1.40
CA LYS A 127 -1.65 18.75 -0.20
C LYS A 127 -1.08 18.09 1.05
N LEU A 128 -0.74 18.90 2.06
CA LEU A 128 -0.32 18.38 3.36
C LEU A 128 -1.52 17.73 4.06
N LEU A 129 -1.38 16.47 4.47
CA LEU A 129 -2.38 15.79 5.30
C LEU A 129 -2.05 15.93 6.79
N GLN A 130 -0.79 15.72 7.16
CA GLN A 130 -0.37 15.71 8.55
C GLN A 130 1.12 15.95 8.71
N VAL A 131 1.51 16.47 9.86
CA VAL A 131 2.88 16.43 10.37
C VAL A 131 2.97 15.27 11.38
N THR A 132 3.68 14.22 11.00
CA THR A 132 3.89 12.98 11.76
C THR A 132 5.00 13.16 12.82
N ALA A 133 5.40 12.06 13.45
CA ALA A 133 6.56 12.02 14.34
C ALA A 133 7.87 12.29 13.56
N GLN A 134 8.96 12.54 14.29
CA GLN A 134 10.29 12.67 13.68
C GLN A 134 10.87 11.26 13.43
N GLU A 135 11.91 11.14 12.61
CA GLU A 135 12.60 9.87 12.35
C GLU A 135 11.71 8.77 11.72
N ASN A 136 11.18 9.03 10.53
CA ASN A 136 10.18 8.19 9.85
C ASN A 136 10.85 7.11 8.98
N GLU A 137 10.85 5.85 9.43
CA GLU A 137 11.50 4.74 8.71
C GLU A 137 10.69 4.30 7.48
N ILE A 138 9.42 3.97 7.69
CA ILE A 138 8.53 3.44 6.66
C ILE A 138 7.09 3.72 7.05
N THR A 139 6.21 3.87 6.06
CA THR A 139 4.79 4.14 6.29
C THR A 139 3.91 3.03 5.72
N PHE A 140 2.72 2.84 6.29
CA PHE A 140 1.73 1.86 5.85
C PHE A 140 0.32 2.43 5.92
N LEU A 141 -0.56 1.93 5.05
CA LEU A 141 -1.99 2.25 5.04
C LEU A 141 -2.79 0.95 5.24
N ARG A 142 -3.47 0.80 6.38
CA ARG A 142 -4.21 -0.43 6.74
C ARG A 142 -5.41 -0.13 7.64
N ASP A 143 -6.48 -0.92 7.53
CA ASP A 143 -7.62 -0.85 8.47
C ASP A 143 -7.21 -1.42 9.84
N LEU A 144 -6.94 -0.52 10.78
CA LEU A 144 -6.47 -0.81 12.14
C LEU A 144 -7.54 -0.53 13.20
N VAL A 145 -8.70 0.03 12.83
CA VAL A 145 -9.81 0.32 13.76
C VAL A 145 -11.11 -0.44 13.46
N GLY A 146 -11.23 -1.04 12.28
CA GLY A 146 -12.24 -2.05 11.94
C GLY A 146 -13.46 -1.48 11.23
N ASP A 147 -13.32 -0.30 10.64
CA ASP A 147 -14.40 0.42 9.97
C ASP A 147 -14.29 0.38 8.43
N SER A 148 -13.39 -0.45 7.89
CA SER A 148 -13.07 -0.55 6.47
C SER A 148 -12.43 0.70 5.85
N THR A 149 -12.15 1.74 6.64
CA THR A 149 -11.30 2.85 6.25
C THR A 149 -9.90 2.58 6.78
N PRO A 150 -8.85 2.70 5.96
CA PRO A 150 -7.52 2.44 6.44
C PRO A 150 -6.97 3.63 7.26
N GLU A 151 -6.16 3.31 8.26
CA GLU A 151 -5.32 4.25 8.98
C GLU A 151 -3.93 4.33 8.34
N PHE A 152 -3.42 5.56 8.26
CA PHE A 152 -2.01 5.78 7.96
C PHE A 152 -1.18 5.51 9.21
N SER A 153 -0.06 4.83 9.08
CA SER A 153 0.82 4.48 10.19
C SER A 153 2.27 4.71 9.82
N VAL A 154 3.07 5.09 10.81
CA VAL A 154 4.46 5.47 10.62
C VAL A 154 5.33 4.71 11.60
N ASN A 155 6.23 3.89 11.07
CA ASN A 155 7.31 3.31 11.86
C ASN A 155 8.39 4.35 12.08
N SER A 156 8.93 4.39 13.30
CA SER A 156 10.06 5.25 13.63
C SER A 156 11.22 4.42 14.12
N TRP A 157 12.43 4.68 13.60
CA TRP A 157 13.64 4.03 14.10
C TRP A 157 14.02 4.48 15.52
N ASN A 158 13.50 5.64 15.96
CA ASN A 158 13.70 6.17 17.30
C ASN A 158 12.73 5.52 18.31
N ARG A 159 13.29 4.75 19.25
CA ARG A 159 12.50 4.02 20.27
C ARG A 159 11.77 4.92 21.26
N GLY A 160 12.18 6.18 21.39
CA GLY A 160 11.54 7.16 22.25
C GLY A 160 10.28 7.78 21.65
N ASN A 161 10.05 7.59 20.33
CA ASN A 161 8.83 8.05 19.69
C ASN A 161 7.69 7.06 20.00
N PRO A 162 6.44 7.56 20.16
CA PRO A 162 5.28 6.69 20.29
C PRO A 162 4.97 5.94 18.98
N MET A 163 4.25 4.83 19.10
CA MET A 163 3.59 4.21 17.95
C MET A 163 2.26 4.95 17.72
N LEU A 164 2.17 5.59 16.56
CA LEU A 164 1.02 6.41 16.17
C LEU A 164 0.42 5.88 14.88
N ILE A 165 -0.90 5.95 14.81
CA ILE A 165 -1.67 5.78 13.58
C ILE A 165 -2.55 7.01 13.41
N TRP A 166 -3.02 7.25 12.19
CA TRP A 166 -3.88 8.37 11.87
C TRP A 166 -5.07 7.89 11.05
N GLN A 167 -6.26 8.12 11.58
CA GLN A 167 -7.52 7.82 10.91
C GLN A 167 -7.79 8.85 9.82
N LEU A 168 -8.06 8.36 8.62
CA LEU A 168 -8.51 9.17 7.49
C LEU A 168 -9.94 9.65 7.73
N GLY A 169 -10.10 10.97 7.80
CA GLY A 169 -11.40 11.62 7.84
C GLY A 169 -11.84 12.01 6.43
N ASN A 170 -12.99 11.49 6.00
CA ASN A 170 -13.55 11.79 4.68
C ASN A 170 -14.45 13.03 4.77
N SER A 171 -13.87 14.20 4.54
CA SER A 171 -14.65 15.37 4.14
C SER A 171 -14.28 15.70 2.70
N THR A 172 -15.28 15.68 1.80
CA THR A 172 -15.07 15.84 0.35
C THR A 172 -14.19 17.05 0.06
N GLY A 173 -13.04 16.81 -0.58
CA GLY A 173 -12.06 17.84 -0.96
C GLY A 173 -11.16 18.37 0.17
N SER A 174 -11.32 17.92 1.41
CA SER A 174 -10.52 18.32 2.58
C SER A 174 -10.29 17.14 3.54
N PRO A 175 -9.53 16.11 3.13
CA PRO A 175 -9.21 14.99 3.99
C PRO A 175 -8.44 15.43 5.24
N THR A 176 -8.68 14.75 6.35
CA THR A 176 -7.98 14.98 7.62
C THR A 176 -7.35 13.69 8.13
N LEU A 177 -6.30 13.81 8.93
CA LEU A 177 -5.66 12.68 9.62
C LEU A 177 -5.74 12.89 11.13
N THR A 178 -6.64 12.14 11.78
CA THR A 178 -6.83 12.22 13.23
C THR A 178 -5.88 11.26 13.93
N GLN A 179 -4.98 11.78 14.77
CA GLN A 179 -3.97 10.98 15.46
C GLN A 179 -4.60 10.06 16.52
N ILE A 180 -4.19 8.81 16.52
CA ILE A 180 -4.49 7.79 17.53
C ILE A 180 -3.16 7.26 18.09
N SER A 181 -3.03 7.27 19.41
CA SER A 181 -1.88 6.70 20.10
C SER A 181 -2.09 5.20 20.31
N VAL A 182 -1.26 4.37 19.70
CA VAL A 182 -1.27 2.92 19.92
C VAL A 182 -0.45 2.57 21.17
N GLY A 183 0.71 3.20 21.32
CA GLY A 183 1.58 2.93 22.46
C GLY A 183 2.76 3.90 22.56
N SER A 184 3.51 3.79 23.66
CA SER A 184 4.54 4.76 24.03
C SER A 184 5.92 4.53 23.41
N VAL A 185 6.13 3.44 22.66
CA VAL A 185 7.44 3.11 22.08
C VAL A 185 7.33 2.67 20.63
N ASN A 186 8.40 2.90 19.89
CA ASN A 186 8.57 2.49 18.51
C ASN A 186 9.91 1.75 18.34
N GLY A 187 10.34 1.51 17.10
CA GLY A 187 11.66 0.99 16.81
C GLY A 187 11.76 0.50 15.38
N HIS A 188 13.00 0.41 14.88
CA HIS A 188 13.27 0.01 13.51
C HIS A 188 12.62 -1.33 13.15
N GLY A 189 11.79 -1.30 12.11
CA GLY A 189 11.04 -2.45 11.63
C GLY A 189 9.64 -2.54 12.24
N ILE A 190 8.66 -2.74 11.37
CA ILE A 190 7.25 -2.91 11.69
C ILE A 190 6.67 -4.03 10.81
N GLY A 191 5.65 -4.71 11.32
CA GLY A 191 4.89 -5.69 10.56
C GLY A 191 3.49 -5.82 11.13
N TYR A 192 2.59 -6.39 10.33
CA TYR A 192 1.18 -6.53 10.68
C TYR A 192 0.78 -7.99 10.51
N GLY A 193 0.01 -8.51 11.45
CA GLY A 193 -0.51 -9.86 11.39
C GLY A 193 -1.29 -10.22 12.65
N ASP A 194 -2.20 -11.18 12.53
CA ASP A 194 -2.97 -11.70 13.65
C ASP A 194 -2.11 -12.67 14.47
N ILE A 195 -1.58 -12.21 15.60
CA ILE A 195 -0.62 -12.97 16.42
C ILE A 195 -1.36 -13.86 17.42
N ASN A 196 -2.47 -13.37 17.97
CA ASN A 196 -3.26 -14.05 19.00
C ASN A 196 -4.37 -14.95 18.42
N GLY A 197 -4.66 -14.86 17.11
CA GLY A 197 -5.67 -15.65 16.41
C GLY A 197 -7.09 -15.10 16.54
N ASP A 198 -7.25 -13.82 16.87
CA ASP A 198 -8.56 -13.18 17.08
C ASP A 198 -9.20 -12.62 15.79
N GLY A 199 -8.49 -12.71 14.67
CA GLY A 199 -8.92 -12.23 13.36
C GLY A 199 -8.60 -10.77 13.08
N ARG A 200 -7.85 -10.08 13.95
CA ARG A 200 -7.41 -8.68 13.76
C ARG A 200 -5.90 -8.61 13.64
N GLU A 201 -5.41 -7.79 12.72
CA GLU A 201 -3.97 -7.58 12.60
C GLU A 201 -3.44 -6.75 13.77
N ASP A 202 -2.50 -7.33 14.52
CA ASP A 202 -1.67 -6.66 15.52
C ASP A 202 -0.50 -5.94 14.86
N ILE A 203 0.09 -4.97 15.59
CA ILE A 203 1.28 -4.27 15.12
C ILE A 203 2.53 -4.87 15.78
N THR A 204 3.27 -5.68 15.03
CA THR A 204 4.61 -6.15 15.42
C THR A 204 5.65 -5.07 15.18
N PHE A 205 6.63 -4.98 16.07
CA PHE A 205 7.78 -4.10 15.94
C PHE A 205 8.98 -4.68 16.69
N ARG A 206 10.14 -4.02 16.63
CA ARG A 206 11.38 -4.50 17.25
C ARG A 206 11.24 -5.02 18.70
N SER A 207 10.37 -4.42 19.51
CA SER A 207 10.28 -4.73 20.94
C SER A 207 9.10 -5.62 21.34
N GLY A 208 8.35 -6.16 20.38
CA GLY A 208 7.18 -7.02 20.64
C GLY A 208 6.04 -6.72 19.68
N TRP A 209 4.80 -6.74 20.18
CA TRP A 209 3.63 -6.31 19.42
C TRP A 209 2.69 -5.45 20.27
N TYR A 210 1.90 -4.64 19.60
CA TYR A 210 0.70 -4.02 20.14
C TYR A 210 -0.50 -4.84 19.68
N GLU A 211 -1.19 -5.43 20.66
CA GLU A 211 -2.42 -6.17 20.41
C GLU A 211 -3.56 -5.21 20.07
N ARG A 212 -4.29 -5.50 19.00
CA ARG A 212 -5.45 -4.71 18.60
C ARG A 212 -6.66 -5.06 19.50
N PRO A 213 -7.36 -4.07 20.08
CA PRO A 213 -8.47 -4.31 21.01
C PRO A 213 -9.65 -5.05 20.36
#